data_AF-A0A942KVS6-F1
#
_entry.id   AF-A0A942KVS6-F1
#
_cell.length_a   1.000
_cell.length_b   1.000
_cell.length_c   1.000
_cell.angle_alpha   90.00
_cell.angle_beta   90.00
_cell.angle_gamma   90.00
#
_symmetry.space_group_name_H-M   'P 1'
#
loop_
_entity.id
_entity.type
_entity.pdbx_description
1 polymer ?
#
loop_
_entity_poly.entity_id
_entity_poly.type
_entity_poly.pdbx_seq_one_letter_code
_entity_poly.pdbx_strand_id
1 'polypeptide(L)'
;MIEEAPNVVTEDGLRGLLADGYLIEVVCKEAGEKRHNSWYGTWVVRAVAEDGRADKMLVTSRSYLKVREFKTIVGLVSFLAEMGCKSVSIPLEEGGRERHAAPGRIDAPRTGPVLVTDN
;
A
#
# COMPACT_ATOMS: atom_id res chain seq x y z
N MET A 1 -0.40 -20.62 -24.30
CA MET A 1 0.75 -19.81 -23.83
C MET A 1 0.14 -18.71 -22.99
N ILE A 2 0.13 -18.87 -21.67
CA ILE A 2 -0.42 -17.84 -20.78
C ILE A 2 0.73 -16.86 -20.59
N GLU A 3 0.69 -15.74 -21.30
CA GLU A 3 1.58 -14.64 -21.01
C GLU A 3 1.22 -14.13 -19.61
N GLU A 4 2.00 -14.53 -18.60
CA GLU A 4 1.92 -13.95 -17.28
C GLU A 4 2.23 -12.46 -17.43
N ALA A 5 1.18 -11.64 -17.39
CA ALA A 5 1.30 -10.20 -17.37
C ALA A 5 2.32 -9.82 -16.28
N PRO A 6 3.25 -8.89 -16.55
CA PRO A 6 4.34 -8.59 -15.63
C PRO A 6 3.75 -8.25 -14.25
N ASN A 7 4.36 -8.77 -13.18
CA ASN A 7 3.92 -8.63 -11.78
C ASN A 7 4.12 -7.19 -11.24
N VAL A 8 3.70 -6.20 -12.03
CA VAL A 8 3.87 -4.77 -11.83
C VAL A 8 2.55 -4.05 -12.11
N VAL A 9 2.39 -2.86 -11.55
CA VAL A 9 1.19 -2.04 -11.71
C VAL A 9 1.56 -0.56 -11.72
N THR A 10 0.91 0.22 -12.58
CA THR A 10 0.98 1.70 -12.56
C THR A 10 0.06 2.24 -11.47
N GLU A 11 0.07 3.55 -11.24
CA GLU A 11 -0.84 4.17 -10.27
C GLU A 11 -2.31 4.00 -10.66
N ASP A 12 -2.64 4.19 -11.93
CA ASP A 12 -4.01 4.00 -12.43
C ASP A 12 -4.46 2.54 -12.29
N GLY A 13 -3.57 1.59 -12.58
CA GLY A 13 -3.83 0.18 -12.36
C GLY A 13 -4.00 -0.17 -10.88
N LEU A 14 -3.21 0.47 -9.99
CA LEU A 14 -3.33 0.28 -8.56
C LEU A 14 -4.71 0.73 -8.07
N ARG A 15 -5.20 1.88 -8.52
CA ARG A 15 -6.57 2.35 -8.19
C ARG A 15 -7.63 1.32 -8.58
N GLY A 16 -7.48 0.67 -9.73
CA GLY A 16 -8.36 -0.42 -10.17
C GLY A 16 -8.36 -1.60 -9.18
N LEU A 17 -7.17 -2.09 -8.83
CA LEU A 17 -7.03 -3.20 -7.87
C LEU A 17 -7.61 -2.87 -6.49
N LEU A 18 -7.44 -1.63 -6.04
CA LEU A 18 -8.01 -1.18 -4.76
C LEU A 18 -9.55 -1.16 -4.79
N ALA A 19 -10.15 -0.84 -5.95
CA ALA A 19 -11.59 -0.97 -6.14
C ALA A 19 -12.04 -2.44 -6.13
N ASP A 20 -11.19 -3.36 -6.60
CA ASP A 20 -11.41 -4.81 -6.56
C ASP A 20 -11.12 -5.45 -5.19
N GLY A 21 -10.80 -4.65 -4.17
CA GLY A 21 -10.61 -5.11 -2.79
C GLY A 21 -9.17 -5.48 -2.41
N TYR A 22 -8.19 -5.22 -3.28
CA TYR A 22 -6.78 -5.35 -2.91
C TYR A 22 -6.41 -4.34 -1.82
N LEU A 23 -5.36 -4.66 -1.09
CA LEU A 23 -4.74 -3.79 -0.11
C LEU A 23 -3.45 -3.20 -0.69
N ILE A 24 -3.06 -2.04 -0.17
CA ILE A 24 -1.72 -1.51 -0.35
C ILE A 24 -0.83 -2.14 0.72
N GLU A 25 0.33 -2.64 0.36
CA GLU A 25 1.38 -2.95 1.31
C GLU A 25 2.60 -2.07 1.06
N VAL A 26 3.00 -1.36 2.10
CA VAL A 26 4.22 -0.57 2.15
C VAL A 26 5.33 -1.44 2.71
N VAL A 27 6.46 -1.51 2.01
CA VAL A 27 7.65 -2.22 2.46
C VAL A 27 8.79 -1.23 2.62
N CYS A 28 9.40 -1.18 3.80
CA CYS A 28 10.64 -0.45 4.02
C CYS A 28 11.80 -1.31 3.49
N LYS A 29 12.48 -0.82 2.46
CA LYS A 29 13.63 -1.49 1.82
C LYS A 29 14.94 -1.10 2.46
N GLU A 30 15.04 0.14 2.91
CA GLU A 30 16.22 0.66 3.61
C GLU A 30 15.70 1.57 4.72
N ALA A 31 16.08 1.25 5.96
CA ALA A 31 15.63 1.96 7.15
C ALA A 31 15.97 3.45 7.06
N GLY A 32 15.02 4.27 7.48
CA GLY A 32 15.16 5.70 7.34
C GLY A 32 16.00 6.35 8.44
N GLU A 33 16.78 7.36 8.08
CA GLU A 33 17.39 8.30 9.03
C GLU A 33 16.43 9.47 9.27
N LYS A 34 16.21 9.83 10.55
CA LYS A 34 15.48 11.04 10.90
C LYS A 34 16.37 12.26 10.66
N ARG A 35 15.92 13.16 9.78
CA ARG A 35 16.58 14.45 9.49
C ARG A 35 15.61 15.58 9.79
N HIS A 36 15.96 16.41 10.77
CA HIS A 36 15.07 17.43 11.33
C HIS A 36 13.71 16.84 11.74
N ASN A 37 12.64 17.24 11.06
CA ASN A 37 11.27 16.82 11.32
C ASN A 37 10.74 15.77 10.33
N SER A 38 11.62 15.15 9.52
CA SER A 38 11.21 14.18 8.49
C SER A 38 12.08 12.92 8.52
N TRP A 39 11.56 11.84 7.93
CA TRP A 39 12.26 10.57 7.77
C TRP A 39 12.63 10.36 6.30
N TYR A 40 13.88 9.97 6.08
CA TYR A 40 14.46 9.67 4.78
C TYR A 40 14.88 8.22 4.74
N GLY A 41 14.33 7.42 3.85
CA GLY A 41 14.63 5.99 3.70
C GLY A 41 14.27 5.55 2.29
N THR A 42 14.10 4.24 2.09
CA THR A 42 13.58 3.73 0.82
C THR A 42 12.34 2.89 1.10
N TRP A 43 11.19 3.34 0.60
CA TRP A 43 9.95 2.56 0.64
C TRP A 43 9.49 2.21 -0.76
N VAL A 44 8.92 1.01 -0.89
CA VAL A 44 8.21 0.57 -2.10
C VAL A 44 6.78 0.19 -1.74
N VAL A 45 5.92 0.27 -2.73
CA VAL A 45 4.50 -0.05 -2.59
C VAL A 45 4.16 -1.23 -3.50
N ARG A 46 3.34 -2.15 -3.00
CA ARG A 46 2.77 -3.25 -3.78
C ARG A 46 1.28 -3.42 -3.49
N ALA A 47 0.55 -3.87 -4.50
CA ALA A 47 -0.82 -4.35 -4.35
C ALA A 47 -0.79 -5.79 -3.87
N VAL A 48 -1.56 -6.09 -2.82
CA VAL A 48 -1.69 -7.44 -2.26
C VAL A 48 -3.15 -7.84 -2.16
N ALA A 49 -3.48 -9.06 -2.53
CA ALA A 49 -4.78 -9.64 -2.24
C ALA A 49 -5.01 -9.78 -0.72
N GLU A 50 -6.26 -10.02 -0.31
CA GLU A 50 -6.60 -10.21 1.11
C GLU A 50 -5.86 -11.38 1.77
N ASP A 51 -5.52 -12.41 1.00
CA ASP A 51 -4.72 -13.55 1.47
C ASP A 51 -3.26 -13.17 1.78
N GLY A 52 -2.86 -11.93 1.47
CA GLY A 52 -1.56 -11.36 1.74
C GLY A 52 -0.50 -11.70 0.69
N ARG A 53 -0.87 -12.35 -0.42
CA ARG A 53 0.05 -12.55 -1.55
C ARG A 53 0.35 -11.21 -2.19
N ALA A 54 1.64 -10.97 -2.47
CA ALA A 54 2.05 -9.82 -3.25
C ALA A 54 1.81 -10.11 -4.72
N ASP A 55 0.81 -9.43 -5.30
CA ASP A 55 0.41 -9.71 -6.68
C ASP A 55 1.08 -8.77 -7.67
N LYS A 56 1.24 -7.48 -7.33
CA LYS A 56 1.83 -6.50 -8.26
C LYS A 56 2.64 -5.40 -7.58
N MET A 57 3.85 -5.15 -8.07
CA MET A 57 4.74 -4.09 -7.60
C MET A 57 4.41 -2.74 -8.26
N LEU A 58 4.35 -1.67 -7.49
CA LEU A 58 4.14 -0.33 -8.06
C LEU A 58 5.36 0.11 -8.87
N VAL A 59 5.13 0.53 -10.11
CA VAL A 59 6.16 1.05 -11.02
C VAL A 59 5.87 2.48 -11.39
N THR A 60 6.90 3.18 -11.86
CA THR A 60 6.75 4.56 -12.32
C THR A 60 5.87 4.62 -13.58
N SER A 61 5.10 5.70 -13.75
CA SER A 61 4.25 5.89 -14.93
C SER A 61 5.02 5.89 -16.27
N ARG A 62 6.32 6.18 -16.23
CA ARG A 62 7.19 6.27 -17.42
C ARG A 62 7.80 4.94 -17.85
N SER A 63 7.83 3.93 -16.98
CA SER A 63 8.45 2.65 -17.28
C SER A 63 7.90 1.55 -16.38
N TYR A 64 7.35 0.52 -17.00
CA TYR A 64 6.90 -0.71 -16.34
C TYR A 64 8.03 -1.55 -15.75
N LEU A 65 9.29 -1.21 -16.05
CA LEU A 65 10.47 -1.93 -15.57
C LEU A 65 11.11 -1.26 -14.34
N LYS A 66 10.66 -0.06 -13.96
CA LYS A 66 11.24 0.70 -12.85
C LYS A 66 10.26 0.79 -11.68
N VAL A 67 10.57 0.03 -10.62
CA VAL A 67 9.85 0.11 -9.34
C VAL A 67 9.86 1.55 -8.83
N ARG A 68 8.70 2.00 -8.35
CA ARG A 68 8.57 3.33 -7.75
C ARG A 68 9.05 3.27 -6.31
N GLU A 69 10.14 3.99 -6.05
CA GLU A 69 10.68 4.19 -4.71
C GLU A 69 10.27 5.55 -4.16
N PHE A 70 9.90 5.57 -2.89
CA PHE A 70 9.67 6.79 -2.13
C PHE A 70 10.88 7.01 -1.21
N LYS A 71 11.55 8.16 -1.36
CA LYS A 71 12.75 8.50 -0.59
C LYS A 71 12.48 9.30 0.69
N THR A 72 11.25 9.76 0.85
CA THR A 72 10.81 10.53 2.03
C THR A 72 9.47 10.03 2.51
N ILE A 73 9.26 10.05 3.83
CA ILE A 73 7.96 9.69 4.41
C ILE A 73 6.85 10.61 3.92
N VAL A 74 7.15 11.90 3.69
CA VAL A 74 6.18 12.88 3.17
C VAL A 74 5.66 12.45 1.80
N GLY A 75 6.55 12.11 0.86
CA GLY A 75 6.15 11.69 -0.48
C GLY A 75 5.35 10.38 -0.47
N LEU A 76 5.69 9.46 0.43
CA LEU A 76 4.94 8.21 0.61
C LEU A 76 3.54 8.46 1.18
N VAL A 77 3.42 9.26 2.23
CA VAL A 77 2.13 9.58 2.88
C VAL A 77 1.21 10.33 1.92
N SER A 78 1.72 11.31 1.17
CA SER A 78 0.95 12.00 0.13
C SER A 78 0.39 11.03 -0.91
N PHE A 79 1.22 10.11 -1.39
CA PHE A 79 0.79 9.09 -2.33
C PHE A 79 -0.30 8.17 -1.76
N LEU A 80 -0.14 7.68 -0.52
CA LEU A 80 -1.14 6.83 0.12
C LEU A 80 -2.48 7.55 0.31
N ALA A 81 -2.44 8.83 0.67
CA ALA A 81 -3.62 9.67 0.79
C ALA A 81 -4.32 9.86 -0.58
N GLU A 82 -3.55 10.06 -1.65
CA GLU A 82 -4.09 10.12 -3.02
C GLU A 82 -4.71 8.79 -3.48
N MET A 83 -4.21 7.65 -2.98
CA MET A 83 -4.84 6.33 -3.18
C MET A 83 -6.10 6.13 -2.30
N GLY A 84 -6.40 7.09 -1.42
CA GLY A 84 -7.59 7.12 -0.58
C GLY A 84 -7.36 6.78 0.89
N CYS A 85 -6.16 6.37 1.32
CA CYS A 85 -5.92 6.00 2.71
C CYS A 85 -6.20 7.18 3.66
N LYS A 86 -7.08 6.98 4.64
CA LYS A 86 -7.42 8.00 5.65
C LYS A 86 -6.50 7.99 6.87
N SER A 87 -5.87 6.85 7.12
CA SER A 87 -4.86 6.64 8.16
C SER A 87 -3.75 5.77 7.59
N VAL A 88 -2.51 6.02 8.02
CA VAL A 88 -1.34 5.31 7.51
C VAL A 88 -0.39 4.96 8.65
N SER A 89 -0.08 3.66 8.81
CA SER A 89 1.09 3.17 9.55
C SER A 89 2.25 3.01 8.58
N ILE A 90 3.44 3.57 8.89
CA ILE A 90 4.60 3.48 7.99
C ILE A 90 5.72 2.70 8.70
N PRO A 91 6.23 1.60 8.12
CA PRO A 91 7.34 0.85 8.70
C PRO A 91 8.62 1.67 8.56
N LEU A 92 9.35 1.88 9.65
CA LEU A 92 10.60 2.66 9.65
C LEU A 92 11.86 1.79 9.64
N GLU A 93 11.73 0.52 9.99
CA GLU A 93 12.81 -0.46 10.03
C GLU A 93 12.88 -1.25 8.72
N GLU A 94 14.10 -1.55 8.27
CA GLU A 94 14.34 -2.33 7.05
C GLU A 94 13.65 -3.69 7.12
N GLY A 95 12.98 -4.07 6.04
CA GLY A 95 12.19 -5.29 5.94
C GLY A 95 10.79 -5.17 6.54
N GLY A 96 10.52 -4.13 7.34
CA GLY A 96 9.22 -3.84 7.93
C GLY A 96 8.13 -3.63 6.88
N ARG A 97 6.91 -4.06 7.20
CA ARG A 97 5.76 -4.04 6.29
C ARG A 97 4.50 -3.59 7.00
N GLU A 98 3.72 -2.76 6.32
CA GLU A 98 2.40 -2.33 6.80
C GLU A 98 1.39 -2.38 5.67
N ARG A 99 0.15 -2.76 6.01
CA ARG A 99 -0.96 -2.88 5.06
C ARG A 99 -1.99 -1.79 5.28
N HIS A 100 -2.51 -1.24 4.18
CA HIS A 100 -3.51 -0.18 4.17
C HIS A 100 -4.67 -0.55 3.26
N ALA A 101 -5.89 -0.35 3.74
CA ALA A 101 -7.09 -0.41 2.91
C ALA A 101 -7.39 0.99 2.36
N ALA A 102 -7.64 1.07 1.05
CA ALA A 102 -8.23 2.27 0.47
C ALA A 102 -9.77 2.21 0.66
N PRO A 103 -10.44 3.31 1.05
CA PRO A 103 -11.86 3.36 1.34
C PRO A 103 -12.77 3.26 0.10
N GLY A 104 -12.28 2.73 -1.02
CA GLY A 104 -13.11 2.18 -2.09
C GLY A 104 -13.72 0.82 -1.73
N ARG A 105 -13.20 0.16 -0.67
CA ARG A 105 -13.92 -0.90 0.02
C ARG A 105 -15.15 -0.26 0.64
N ILE A 106 -16.32 -0.46 0.02
CA ILE A 106 -17.56 -0.47 0.77
C ILE A 106 -17.30 -1.55 1.82
N ASP A 107 -17.04 -1.14 3.06
CA ASP A 107 -17.04 -2.07 4.17
C ASP A 107 -18.38 -2.78 4.08
N ALA A 108 -18.39 -4.02 3.59
CA ALA A 108 -19.53 -4.89 3.82
C ALA A 108 -19.73 -4.80 5.34
N PRO A 109 -20.91 -4.37 5.80
CA PRO A 109 -21.13 -4.12 7.21
C PRO A 109 -20.66 -5.37 7.94
N ARG A 110 -19.78 -5.20 8.94
CA ARG A 110 -19.34 -6.30 9.80
C ARG A 110 -20.59 -6.88 10.45
N THR A 111 -21.20 -7.89 9.83
CA THR A 111 -22.24 -8.74 10.41
C THR A 111 -21.55 -9.74 11.34
N GLY A 112 -20.83 -9.21 12.33
CA GLY A 112 -20.52 -9.95 13.54
C GLY A 112 -21.65 -9.71 14.54
N PRO A 113 -22.05 -10.71 15.34
CA PRO A 113 -23.06 -10.50 16.37
C PRO A 113 -22.57 -9.44 17.34
N VAL A 114 -23.29 -8.32 17.41
CA VAL A 114 -23.15 -7.35 18.49
C VAL A 114 -23.68 -8.04 19.73
N LEU A 115 -22.78 -8.57 20.56
CA LEU A 115 -23.12 -8.97 21.92
C LEU A 115 -23.39 -7.69 22.71
N VAL A 116 -24.66 -7.33 22.79
CA VAL A 116 -25.15 -6.34 23.74
C VAL A 116 -25.09 -7.01 25.10
N THR A 117 -24.14 -6.61 25.94
CA THR A 117 -24.21 -6.87 27.37
C THR A 117 -25.05 -5.77 28.00
N ASP A 118 -26.28 -6.12 28.40
CA ASP A 118 -27.12 -5.30 29.25
C ASP A 118 -26.43 -5.11 30.61
N ASN A 119 -26.34 -3.87 31.08
CA ASN A 119 -26.05 -3.52 32.48
C ASN A 119 -27.00 -2.44 32.96
#